data_AF-A0A957PUV1-F1
#
_entry.id   AF-A0A957PUV1-F1
#
_cell.length_a   1.000
_cell.length_b   1.000
_cell.length_c   1.000
_cell.angle_alpha   90.00
_cell.angle_beta   90.00
_cell.angle_gamma   90.00
#
_symmetry.space_group_name_H-M   'P 1'
#
loop_
_entity.id
_entity.type
_entity.pdbx_description
1 polymer ?
#
loop_
_entity_poly.entity_id
_entity_poly.type
_entity_poly.pdbx_seq_one_letter_code
_entity_poly.pdbx_strand_id
1 'polypeptide(L)'
;MKFILNYIRKDEWSPYVAGVLLGLVGIAAVWASDSLLGASGAFENIAGMIGKAVAPAAFDNMYFNFIMPPGITYGVMLVVGIFFGGLIGAATSGTLKWGKKDSANSDEQWKRVFGQQTWKRWGLAFIGAIVLEYAAGIAGGCTSGLAISGGMLLAPAAFLFIAGMFAGGIPTAWLIYGKRF
;
A
#
# COMPACT_ATOMS: atom_id res chain seq x y z
N MET A 1 -25.11 -14.43 -16.08
CA MET A 1 -24.18 -14.90 -15.02
C MET A 1 -22.79 -15.25 -15.53
N LYS A 2 -22.60 -16.03 -16.61
CA LYS A 2 -21.26 -16.40 -17.12
C LYS A 2 -20.36 -15.21 -17.51
N PHE A 3 -20.94 -14.13 -18.03
CA PHE A 3 -20.21 -12.92 -18.41
C PHE A 3 -19.53 -12.23 -17.21
N ILE A 4 -20.25 -12.08 -16.08
CA ILE A 4 -19.72 -11.46 -14.86
C ILE A 4 -18.61 -12.33 -14.26
N LEU A 5 -18.83 -13.64 -14.18
CA LEU A 5 -17.82 -14.60 -13.70
C LEU A 5 -16.55 -14.56 -14.55
N ASN A 6 -16.68 -14.49 -15.89
CA ASN A 6 -15.53 -14.36 -16.77
C ASN A 6 -14.84 -13.01 -16.64
N TYR A 7 -15.57 -11.94 -16.32
CA TYR A 7 -14.99 -10.61 -16.09
C TYR A 7 -14.18 -10.57 -14.79
N ILE A 8 -14.71 -11.13 -13.70
CA ILE A 8 -14.02 -11.18 -12.40
C ILE A 8 -12.75 -12.04 -12.48
N ARG A 9 -12.76 -13.08 -13.34
CA ARG A 9 -11.61 -13.96 -13.57
C ARG A 9 -10.48 -13.35 -14.41
N LYS A 10 -10.66 -12.16 -14.99
CA LYS A 10 -9.58 -11.50 -15.75
C LYS A 10 -8.48 -11.02 -14.81
N ASP A 11 -7.24 -11.12 -15.30
CA ASP A 11 -6.06 -10.59 -14.60
C ASP A 11 -6.12 -9.08 -14.44
N GLU A 12 -6.68 -8.38 -15.44
CA GLU A 12 -6.79 -6.93 -15.46
C GLU A 12 -8.22 -6.50 -15.79
N TRP A 13 -8.76 -5.56 -15.00
CA TRP A 13 -10.06 -4.93 -15.23
C TRP A 13 -9.87 -3.61 -15.97
N SER A 14 -10.93 -3.10 -16.61
CA SER A 14 -10.81 -1.79 -17.24
C SER A 14 -10.57 -0.70 -16.19
N PRO A 15 -9.68 0.28 -16.45
CA PRO A 15 -9.35 1.34 -15.49
C PRO A 15 -10.58 2.11 -15.01
N TYR A 16 -11.57 2.29 -15.90
CA TYR A 16 -12.84 2.95 -15.57
C TYR A 16 -13.67 2.16 -14.55
N VAL A 17 -13.79 0.84 -14.72
CA VAL A 17 -14.57 0.00 -13.79
C VAL A 17 -13.87 -0.09 -12.44
N ALA A 18 -12.55 -0.32 -12.45
CA ALA A 18 -11.76 -0.35 -11.22
C ALA A 18 -11.82 0.99 -10.49
N GLY A 19 -11.71 2.11 -11.21
CA GLY A 19 -11.79 3.46 -10.66
C GLY A 19 -13.16 3.78 -10.04
N VAL A 20 -14.26 3.42 -10.71
CA VAL A 20 -15.62 3.61 -10.17
C VAL A 20 -15.81 2.79 -8.90
N LEU A 21 -15.40 1.51 -8.89
CA LEU A 21 -15.50 0.67 -7.70
C LEU A 21 -14.64 1.17 -6.54
N LEU A 22 -13.42 1.63 -6.82
CA LEU A 22 -12.55 2.26 -5.82
C LEU A 22 -13.20 3.52 -5.24
N GLY A 23 -13.81 4.36 -6.08
CA GLY A 23 -14.55 5.55 -5.63
C GLY A 23 -15.73 5.19 -4.74
N LEU A 24 -16.51 4.17 -5.09
CA LEU A 24 -17.61 3.66 -4.25
C LEU A 24 -17.10 3.14 -2.91
N VAL A 25 -15.96 2.44 -2.88
CA VAL A 25 -15.31 2.00 -1.63
C VAL A 25 -14.83 3.21 -0.82
N GLY A 26 -14.29 4.24 -1.46
CA GLY A 26 -13.91 5.49 -0.81
C GLY A 26 -15.09 6.18 -0.13
N ILE A 27 -16.22 6.29 -0.83
CA ILE A 27 -17.47 6.86 -0.29
C ILE A 27 -17.98 6.00 0.88
N ALA A 28 -18.00 4.67 0.72
CA ALA A 28 -18.44 3.75 1.76
C ALA A 28 -17.54 3.84 3.00
N ALA A 29 -16.23 4.00 2.83
CA ALA A 29 -15.29 4.14 3.93
C ALA A 29 -15.56 5.44 4.73
N VAL A 30 -15.74 6.56 4.05
CA VAL A 30 -16.10 7.83 4.71
C VAL A 30 -17.44 7.72 5.40
N TRP A 31 -18.45 7.15 4.74
CA TRP A 31 -19.79 6.97 5.31
C TRP A 31 -19.82 6.06 6.54
N ALA A 32 -18.98 5.02 6.57
CA ALA A 32 -18.96 4.05 7.67
C ALA A 32 -18.07 4.47 8.85
N SER A 33 -17.08 5.33 8.64
CA SER A 33 -16.01 5.54 9.63
C SER A 33 -15.55 6.99 9.80
N ASP A 34 -16.16 7.93 9.08
CA ASP A 34 -15.77 9.34 8.99
C ASP A 34 -14.26 9.54 8.68
N SER A 35 -13.62 8.51 8.13
CA SER A 35 -12.17 8.44 7.91
C SER A 35 -11.87 8.23 6.44
N LEU A 36 -10.82 8.90 5.97
CA LEU A 36 -10.28 8.73 4.63
C LEU A 36 -9.50 7.42 4.49
N LEU A 37 -9.21 7.00 3.25
CA LEU A 37 -8.48 5.77 2.97
C LEU A 37 -6.99 5.93 3.34
N GLY A 38 -6.59 5.48 4.53
CA GLY A 38 -5.20 5.54 4.99
C GLY A 38 -4.65 4.16 5.39
N ALA A 39 -3.60 3.70 4.70
CA ALA A 39 -2.93 2.44 5.06
C ALA A 39 -1.77 2.62 6.05
N SER A 40 -0.92 3.64 5.89
CA SER A 40 0.27 3.86 6.73
C SER A 40 -0.06 4.02 8.21
N GLY A 41 -1.06 4.86 8.54
CA GLY A 41 -1.49 5.05 9.93
C GLY A 41 -1.97 3.76 10.61
N ALA A 42 -2.40 2.75 9.87
CA ALA A 42 -2.74 1.45 10.46
C ALA A 42 -1.49 0.73 11.02
N PHE A 43 -0.37 0.79 10.28
CA PHE A 43 0.90 0.23 10.73
C PHE A 43 1.42 0.96 11.95
N GLU A 44 1.32 2.29 11.97
CA GLU A 44 1.72 3.13 13.10
C GLU A 44 0.86 2.86 14.35
N ASN A 45 -0.46 2.69 14.20
CA ASN A 45 -1.36 2.37 15.31
C ASN A 45 -1.05 0.98 15.91
N ILE A 46 -0.81 -0.05 15.07
CA ILE A 46 -0.43 -1.38 15.54
C ILE A 46 0.96 -1.34 16.19
N ALA A 47 1.92 -0.64 15.58
CA ALA A 47 3.25 -0.47 16.14
C ALA A 47 3.21 0.25 17.48
N GLY A 48 2.33 1.25 17.64
CA GLY A 48 2.06 1.92 18.90
C GLY A 48 1.49 0.97 19.96
N MET A 49 0.56 0.08 19.58
CA MET A 49 0.00 -0.92 20.51
C MET A 49 1.07 -1.88 21.04
N ILE A 50 1.86 -2.44 20.13
CA ILE A 50 2.95 -3.37 20.48
C ILE A 50 4.03 -2.62 21.27
N GLY A 51 4.39 -1.42 20.81
CA GLY A 51 5.39 -0.56 21.43
C GLY A 51 5.04 -0.16 22.85
N LYS A 52 3.79 0.22 23.11
CA LYS A 52 3.32 0.55 24.47
C LYS A 52 3.30 -0.66 25.40
N ALA A 53 3.09 -1.87 24.86
CA ALA A 53 3.15 -3.12 25.63
C ALA A 53 4.58 -3.56 25.97
N VAL A 54 5.54 -3.34 25.07
CA VAL A 54 6.94 -3.81 25.23
C VAL A 54 7.83 -2.75 25.88
N ALA A 55 7.68 -1.48 25.49
CA ALA A 55 8.54 -0.38 25.91
C ALA A 55 7.70 0.91 26.14
N PRO A 56 6.87 0.95 27.19
CA PRO A 56 5.95 2.06 27.43
C PRO A 56 6.64 3.43 27.49
N ALA A 57 7.85 3.51 28.07
CA ALA A 57 8.59 4.77 28.17
C ALA A 57 9.04 5.37 26.82
N ALA A 58 9.25 4.54 25.78
CA ALA A 58 9.64 5.01 24.45
C ALA A 58 8.42 5.43 23.60
N PHE A 59 7.25 4.85 23.91
CA PHE A 59 5.99 5.06 23.17
C PHE A 59 5.03 6.01 23.87
N ASP A 60 5.35 6.49 25.08
CA ASP A 60 4.63 7.57 25.76
C ASP A 60 5.11 8.95 25.28
N ASN A 61 4.96 9.21 23.99
CA ASN A 61 5.38 10.46 23.35
C ASN A 61 4.20 11.16 22.66
N MET A 62 4.37 12.44 22.32
CA MET A 62 3.30 13.25 21.73
C MET A 62 2.72 12.61 20.46
N TYR A 63 3.57 11.93 19.68
CA TYR A 63 3.17 11.31 18.43
C TYR A 63 2.21 10.12 18.66
N PHE A 64 2.58 9.14 19.48
CA PHE A 64 1.69 8.00 19.76
C PHE A 64 0.53 8.32 20.72
N ASN A 65 0.60 9.43 21.46
CA ASN A 65 -0.52 9.82 22.34
C ASN A 65 -1.57 10.68 21.64
N PHE A 66 -1.18 11.54 20.67
CA PHE A 66 -2.09 12.51 20.06
C PHE A 66 -2.21 12.41 18.53
N ILE A 67 -1.18 11.91 17.84
CA ILE A 67 -1.17 11.85 16.37
C ILE A 67 -1.63 10.47 15.88
N MET A 68 -1.07 9.40 16.45
CA MET A 68 -1.39 8.00 16.11
C MET A 68 -1.67 7.20 17.39
N PRO A 69 -2.87 7.36 17.98
CA PRO A 69 -3.23 6.67 19.21
C PRO A 69 -3.25 5.14 19.02
N PRO A 70 -2.55 4.38 19.87
CA PRO A 70 -2.47 2.94 19.72
C PRO A 70 -3.86 2.30 19.85
N GLY A 71 -4.28 1.59 18.81
CA GLY A 71 -5.57 0.92 18.78
C GLY A 71 -5.87 0.24 17.45
N ILE A 72 -6.91 -0.59 17.46
CA ILE A 72 -7.49 -1.15 16.24
C ILE A 72 -8.41 -0.08 15.65
N THR A 73 -7.83 0.80 14.83
CA THR A 73 -8.57 1.85 14.13
C THR A 73 -9.22 1.31 12.85
N TYR A 74 -10.08 2.10 12.22
CA TYR A 74 -10.65 1.74 10.92
C TYR A 74 -9.57 1.49 9.84
N GLY A 75 -8.44 2.21 9.91
CA GLY A 75 -7.28 1.95 9.05
C GLY A 75 -6.75 0.52 9.20
N VAL A 76 -6.72 -0.04 10.42
CA VAL A 76 -6.32 -1.43 10.67
C VAL A 76 -7.28 -2.42 10.01
N MET A 77 -8.59 -2.19 10.18
CA MET A 77 -9.62 -3.01 9.52
C MET A 77 -9.52 -2.93 7.99
N LEU A 78 -9.22 -1.74 7.46
CA LEU A 78 -8.99 -1.53 6.03
C LEU A 78 -7.76 -2.28 5.52
N VAL A 79 -6.64 -2.27 6.24
CA VAL A 79 -5.44 -3.02 5.85
C VAL A 79 -5.70 -4.53 5.86
N VAL A 80 -6.42 -5.03 6.86
CA VAL A 80 -6.88 -6.44 6.90
C VAL A 80 -7.78 -6.75 5.72
N GLY A 81 -8.71 -5.86 5.40
CA GLY A 81 -9.60 -5.97 4.24
C GLY A 81 -8.85 -5.98 2.90
N ILE A 82 -7.83 -5.13 2.74
CA ILE A 82 -6.96 -5.13 1.55
C ILE A 82 -6.21 -6.45 1.43
N PHE A 83 -5.68 -6.98 2.53
CA PHE A 83 -4.97 -8.25 2.54
C PHE A 83 -5.86 -9.41 2.07
N PHE A 84 -7.04 -9.59 2.69
CA PHE A 84 -7.96 -10.65 2.30
C PHE A 84 -8.62 -10.40 0.94
N GLY A 85 -8.94 -9.15 0.61
CA GLY A 85 -9.50 -8.77 -0.68
C GLY A 85 -8.53 -9.05 -1.83
N GLY A 86 -7.24 -8.72 -1.66
CA GLY A 86 -6.20 -9.07 -2.62
C GLY A 86 -6.00 -10.57 -2.75
N LEU A 87 -6.06 -11.31 -1.64
CA LEU A 87 -5.97 -12.77 -1.64
C LEU A 87 -7.13 -13.42 -2.41
N ILE A 88 -8.36 -12.98 -2.16
CA ILE A 88 -9.56 -13.45 -2.88
C ILE A 88 -9.48 -13.05 -4.35
N GLY A 89 -9.02 -11.84 -4.67
CA GLY A 89 -8.81 -11.37 -6.03
C GLY A 89 -7.84 -12.27 -6.79
N ALA A 90 -6.66 -12.54 -6.21
CA ALA A 90 -5.65 -13.42 -6.80
C ALA A 90 -6.12 -14.88 -6.93
N ALA A 91 -6.90 -15.37 -5.95
CA ALA A 91 -7.48 -16.71 -6.02
C ALA A 91 -8.53 -16.82 -7.14
N THR A 92 -9.34 -15.77 -7.33
CA THR A 92 -10.42 -15.75 -8.32
C THR A 92 -9.90 -15.57 -9.74
N SER A 93 -8.85 -14.79 -9.95
CA SER A 93 -8.16 -14.67 -11.25
C SER A 93 -7.21 -15.84 -11.55
N GLY A 94 -6.95 -16.72 -10.58
CA GLY A 94 -6.00 -17.84 -10.75
C GLY A 94 -4.53 -17.42 -10.78
N THR A 95 -4.24 -16.16 -10.43
CA THR A 95 -2.89 -15.59 -10.36
C THR A 95 -2.19 -15.87 -9.03
N LEU A 96 -2.88 -16.48 -8.06
CA LEU A 96 -2.30 -16.86 -6.77
C LEU A 96 -1.11 -17.83 -6.95
N LYS A 97 0.10 -17.38 -6.57
CA LYS A 97 1.34 -18.19 -6.67
C LYS A 97 1.71 -18.91 -5.38
N TRP A 98 0.76 -19.09 -4.45
CA TRP A 98 1.02 -19.72 -3.16
C TRP A 98 1.63 -21.12 -3.33
N GLY A 99 2.76 -21.40 -2.66
CA GLY A 99 3.43 -22.69 -2.70
C GLY A 99 4.13 -23.06 -4.01
N LYS A 100 4.11 -22.20 -5.05
CA LYS A 100 4.87 -22.45 -6.28
C LYS A 100 6.36 -22.18 -6.04
N LYS A 101 7.22 -23.05 -6.59
CA LYS A 101 8.67 -22.81 -6.69
C LYS A 101 8.89 -21.45 -7.39
N ASP A 102 9.78 -20.62 -6.84
CA ASP A 102 10.03 -19.22 -7.26
C ASP A 102 8.91 -18.19 -6.98
N SER A 103 7.89 -18.51 -6.17
CA SER A 103 6.87 -17.54 -5.74
C SER A 103 7.45 -16.23 -5.19
N ALA A 104 8.50 -16.32 -4.37
CA ALA A 104 9.14 -15.18 -3.72
C ALA A 104 9.97 -14.30 -4.68
N ASN A 105 10.28 -14.78 -5.89
CA ASN A 105 10.96 -14.00 -6.92
C ASN A 105 10.48 -14.41 -8.31
N SER A 106 9.20 -14.18 -8.60
CA SER A 106 8.59 -14.62 -9.86
C SER A 106 8.75 -13.63 -11.03
N ASP A 107 9.46 -12.53 -10.80
CA ASP A 107 9.59 -11.42 -11.76
C ASP A 107 10.81 -11.64 -12.66
N GLU A 108 10.57 -11.81 -13.96
CA GLU A 108 11.64 -12.00 -14.93
C GLU A 108 12.53 -10.78 -15.10
N GLN A 109 11.96 -9.57 -15.02
CA GLN A 109 12.72 -8.32 -15.14
C GLN A 109 13.68 -8.19 -13.95
N TRP A 110 13.20 -8.48 -12.74
CA TRP A 110 14.06 -8.54 -11.56
C TRP A 110 15.19 -9.56 -11.72
N LYS A 111 14.87 -10.78 -12.20
CA LYS A 111 15.87 -11.84 -12.41
C LYS A 111 16.94 -11.43 -13.42
N ARG A 112 16.58 -10.69 -14.48
CA ARG A 112 17.54 -10.20 -15.49
C ARG A 112 18.48 -9.13 -14.93
N VAL A 113 17.99 -8.26 -14.05
CA VAL A 113 18.76 -7.09 -13.58
C VAL A 113 19.57 -7.38 -12.32
N PHE A 114 18.97 -8.06 -11.34
CA PHE A 114 19.53 -8.29 -10.00
C PHE A 114 19.88 -9.76 -9.71
N GLY A 115 19.47 -10.68 -10.61
CA GLY A 115 19.71 -12.11 -10.50
C GLY A 115 18.57 -12.88 -9.83
N GLN A 116 18.73 -14.21 -9.75
CA GLN A 116 17.70 -15.11 -9.21
C GLN A 116 17.61 -15.10 -7.68
N GLN A 117 18.58 -14.50 -7.00
CA GLN A 117 18.73 -14.54 -5.55
C GLN A 117 17.59 -13.81 -4.83
N THR A 118 16.76 -14.57 -4.13
CA THR A 118 15.58 -14.05 -3.42
C THR A 118 15.97 -13.08 -2.30
N TRP A 119 17.07 -13.35 -1.58
CA TRP A 119 17.49 -12.52 -0.44
C TRP A 119 17.78 -11.06 -0.83
N LYS A 120 18.31 -10.81 -2.04
CA LYS A 120 18.56 -9.46 -2.55
C LYS A 120 17.25 -8.68 -2.73
N ARG A 121 16.21 -9.36 -3.20
CA ARG A 121 14.87 -8.77 -3.36
C ARG A 121 14.26 -8.40 -2.03
N TRP A 122 14.32 -9.30 -1.05
CA TRP A 122 13.85 -9.04 0.30
C TRP A 122 14.64 -7.92 0.98
N GLY A 123 15.97 -7.90 0.84
CA GLY A 123 16.82 -6.84 1.37
C GLY A 123 16.46 -5.47 0.79
N LEU A 124 16.33 -5.36 -0.53
CA LEU A 124 15.96 -4.09 -1.16
C LEU A 124 14.51 -3.69 -0.81
N ALA A 125 13.57 -4.64 -0.79
CA ALA A 125 12.19 -4.37 -0.41
C ALA A 125 12.07 -3.90 1.04
N PHE A 126 12.84 -4.48 1.95
CA PHE A 126 12.84 -4.09 3.36
C PHE A 126 13.42 -2.68 3.57
N ILE A 127 14.58 -2.39 2.96
CA ILE A 127 15.17 -1.04 3.01
C ILE A 127 14.23 -0.01 2.37
N GLY A 128 13.65 -0.36 1.22
CA GLY A 128 12.66 0.48 0.54
C GLY A 128 11.43 0.75 1.41
N ALA A 129 10.92 -0.27 2.11
CA ALA A 129 9.79 -0.12 3.03
C ALA A 129 10.11 0.83 4.20
N ILE A 130 11.32 0.75 4.79
CA ILE A 130 11.74 1.68 5.86
C ILE A 130 11.75 3.12 5.34
N VAL A 131 12.35 3.34 4.16
CA VAL A 131 12.43 4.68 3.56
C VAL A 131 11.02 5.21 3.24
N LEU A 132 10.14 4.37 2.70
CA LEU A 132 8.76 4.74 2.37
C LEU A 132 7.95 5.09 3.61
N GLU A 133 8.06 4.30 4.69
CA GLU A 133 7.31 4.57 5.93
C GLU A 133 7.82 5.85 6.61
N TYR A 134 9.14 6.03 6.67
CA TYR A 134 9.72 7.27 7.19
C TYR A 134 9.30 8.50 6.39
N ALA A 135 9.30 8.40 5.05
CA ALA A 135 8.84 9.47 4.18
C ALA A 135 7.32 9.72 4.31
N ALA A 136 6.51 8.67 4.49
CA ALA A 136 5.07 8.78 4.72
C ALA A 136 4.78 9.53 6.03
N GLY A 137 5.55 9.26 7.08
CA GLY A 137 5.47 10.00 8.35
C GLY A 137 5.79 11.49 8.18
N ILE A 138 6.83 11.83 7.41
CA ILE A 138 7.18 13.24 7.10
C ILE A 138 6.09 13.91 6.25
N ALA A 139 5.56 13.19 5.26
CA ALA A 139 4.52 13.70 4.37
C ALA A 139 3.14 13.81 5.04
N GLY A 140 2.96 13.19 6.21
CA GLY A 140 1.67 13.12 6.90
C GLY A 140 0.69 12.15 6.24
N GLY A 141 1.17 11.19 5.43
CA GLY A 141 0.33 10.20 4.79
C GLY A 141 1.02 9.41 3.67
N CYS A 142 0.31 8.38 3.19
CA CYS A 142 0.72 7.52 2.09
C CYS A 142 -0.08 7.80 0.82
N THR A 143 0.20 7.05 -0.26
CA THR A 143 -0.50 7.17 -1.55
C THR A 143 -2.01 7.07 -1.43
N SER A 144 -2.54 6.14 -0.63
CA SER A 144 -3.99 6.02 -0.48
C SER A 144 -4.62 7.26 0.17
N GLY A 145 -3.93 7.86 1.16
CA GLY A 145 -4.45 9.02 1.89
C GLY A 145 -4.26 10.32 1.11
N LEU A 146 -3.04 10.61 0.68
CA LEU A 146 -2.71 11.89 0.06
C LEU A 146 -3.08 11.94 -1.43
N ALA A 147 -2.86 10.86 -2.19
CA ALA A 147 -3.16 10.86 -3.62
C ALA A 147 -4.63 10.47 -3.89
N ILE A 148 -5.09 9.32 -3.37
CA ILE A 148 -6.44 8.82 -3.69
C ILE A 148 -7.49 9.64 -2.93
N SER A 149 -7.44 9.67 -1.60
CA SER A 149 -8.41 10.44 -0.81
C SER A 149 -8.28 11.94 -0.99
N GLY A 150 -7.06 12.48 -0.98
CA GLY A 150 -6.84 13.89 -1.30
C GLY A 150 -7.29 14.27 -2.72
N GLY A 151 -7.11 13.38 -3.70
CA GLY A 151 -7.57 13.58 -5.07
C GLY A 151 -9.09 13.59 -5.20
N MET A 152 -9.81 12.72 -4.47
CA MET A 152 -11.27 12.75 -4.40
C MET A 152 -11.80 14.08 -3.83
N LEU A 153 -11.08 14.67 -2.87
CA LEU A 153 -11.41 15.96 -2.28
C LEU A 153 -10.92 17.16 -3.10
N LEU A 154 -10.25 16.93 -4.24
CA LEU A 154 -9.61 17.98 -5.04
C LEU A 154 -8.64 18.85 -4.21
N ALA A 155 -8.01 18.27 -3.19
CA ALA A 155 -7.11 18.98 -2.31
C ALA A 155 -5.83 19.40 -3.09
N PRO A 156 -5.41 20.67 -3.05
CA PRO A 156 -4.18 21.11 -3.73
C PRO A 156 -2.94 20.31 -3.32
N ALA A 157 -2.87 19.90 -2.05
CA ALA A 157 -1.80 19.07 -1.52
C ALA A 157 -1.70 17.70 -2.20
N ALA A 158 -2.81 17.13 -2.68
CA ALA A 158 -2.82 15.85 -3.38
C ALA A 158 -2.07 15.95 -4.72
N PHE A 159 -2.28 17.03 -5.47
CA PHE A 159 -1.61 17.25 -6.75
C PHE A 159 -0.11 17.49 -6.57
N LEU A 160 0.28 18.24 -5.53
CA LEU A 160 1.68 18.43 -5.17
C LEU A 160 2.34 17.12 -4.77
N PHE A 161 1.66 16.30 -3.95
CA PHE A 161 2.14 15.00 -3.54
C PHE A 161 2.30 14.03 -4.72
N ILE A 162 1.31 13.97 -5.62
CA ILE A 162 1.37 13.14 -6.84
C ILE A 162 2.54 13.59 -7.72
N ALA A 163 2.69 14.89 -7.96
CA ALA A 163 3.81 15.43 -8.73
C ALA A 163 5.16 15.08 -8.10
N GLY A 164 5.30 15.26 -6.79
CA GLY A 164 6.51 14.90 -6.04
C GLY A 164 6.82 13.40 -6.08
N MET A 165 5.80 12.55 -5.95
CA MET A 165 5.94 11.09 -6.04
C MET A 165 6.47 10.67 -7.40
N PHE A 166 5.92 11.18 -8.50
CA PHE A 166 6.42 10.87 -9.84
C PHE A 166 7.82 11.47 -10.08
N ALA A 167 8.05 12.71 -9.63
CA ALA A 167 9.34 13.37 -9.75
C ALA A 167 10.46 12.65 -8.97
N GLY A 168 10.15 12.00 -7.84
CA GLY A 168 11.12 11.19 -7.10
C GLY A 168 11.22 9.74 -7.61
N GLY A 169 10.08 9.14 -7.93
CA GLY A 169 9.98 7.73 -8.32
C GLY A 169 10.60 7.44 -9.68
N ILE A 170 10.36 8.29 -10.69
CA ILE A 170 10.89 8.08 -12.04
C ILE A 170 12.44 8.10 -12.06
N PRO A 171 13.13 9.12 -11.50
CA PRO A 171 14.59 9.12 -11.44
C PRO A 171 15.15 7.98 -10.58
N THR A 172 14.47 7.62 -9.49
CA THR A 172 14.89 6.49 -8.64
C THR A 172 14.83 5.18 -9.41
N ALA A 173 13.75 4.92 -10.16
CA ALA A 173 13.64 3.76 -11.03
C ALA A 173 14.75 3.77 -12.10
N TRP A 174 15.04 4.93 -12.69
CA TRP A 174 16.11 5.06 -13.68
C TRP A 174 17.50 4.84 -13.08
N LEU A 175 17.76 5.27 -11.84
CA LEU A 175 19.02 5.00 -11.13
C LEU A 175 19.18 3.51 -10.78
N ILE A 176 18.12 2.88 -10.29
CA ILE A 176 18.13 1.48 -9.83
C ILE A 176 18.23 0.51 -11.02
N TYR A 177 17.46 0.74 -12.08
CA TYR A 177 17.43 -0.14 -13.26
C TYR A 177 18.40 0.31 -14.37
N GLY A 178 18.83 1.58 -14.38
CA GLY A 178 19.81 2.10 -15.34
C GLY A 178 19.42 1.89 -16.80
N LYS A 179 20.41 1.51 -17.61
CA LYS A 179 20.24 1.06 -19.02
C LYS A 179 19.85 -0.43 -19.15
N ARG A 180 19.49 -1.09 -18.05
CA ARG A 180 19.13 -2.53 -18.04
C ARG A 180 17.61 -2.73 -18.18
N PHE A 181 16.92 -1.73 -18.70
CA PHE A 181 15.56 -1.81 -19.22
C PHE A 181 15.56 -2.47 -20.60
#